data_AF-A0A2W6MRA7-F1
#
_entry.id   AF-A0A2W6MRA7-F1
#
_cell.length_a   1.000
_cell.length_b   1.000
_cell.length_c   1.000
_cell.angle_alpha   90.00
_cell.angle_beta   90.00
_cell.angle_gamma   90.00
#
_symmetry.space_group_name_H-M   'P 1'
#
loop_
_entity.id
_entity.type
_entity.pdbx_description
1 polymer ?
#
loop_
_entity_poly.entity_id
_entity_poly.type
_entity_poly.pdbx_seq_one_letter_code
_entity_poly.pdbx_strand_id
1 'polypeptide(L)'
;YGTAKARIQNQLSYKIGQALIANSKSLLGYIRMPFVLSYIKDKHKQEQKIYQEKIKKDPSAKLPPLEAYPDYKEALKEKECYAYKLGEAFIKAHKTWYKGGYVKMFFQMKGNI
;
A
#
# COMPACT_ATOMS: atom_id res chain seq x y z
N TYR A 1 -17.50 12.55 -1.22
CA TYR A 1 -16.14 12.00 -0.97
C TYR A 1 -16.32 10.67 -0.25
N GLY A 2 -15.42 9.69 -0.44
CA GLY A 2 -15.48 8.38 0.25
C GLY A 2 -15.09 8.46 1.74
N THR A 3 -14.77 7.33 2.36
CA THR A 3 -14.34 7.25 3.78
C THR A 3 -12.82 7.38 3.94
N ALA A 4 -12.32 7.77 5.12
CA ALA A 4 -10.90 7.71 5.45
C ALA A 4 -10.35 6.28 5.34
N LYS A 5 -11.16 5.30 5.75
CA LYS A 5 -10.85 3.87 5.58
C LYS A 5 -10.56 3.52 4.12
N ALA A 6 -11.44 3.89 3.19
CA ALA A 6 -11.23 3.62 1.77
C ALA A 6 -9.96 4.31 1.22
N ARG A 7 -9.65 5.52 1.71
CA ARG A 7 -8.42 6.22 1.33
C ARG A 7 -7.16 5.52 1.82
N ILE A 8 -7.15 5.01 3.05
CA ILE A 8 -6.04 4.23 3.60
C ILE A 8 -5.88 2.90 2.85
N GLN A 9 -6.99 2.21 2.56
CA GLN A 9 -6.96 0.98 1.78
C GLN A 9 -6.50 1.20 0.33
N ASN A 10 -6.69 2.41 -0.21
CA ASN A 10 -6.16 2.78 -1.51
C ASN A 10 -4.65 3.12 -1.51
N GLN A 11 -4.00 3.20 -0.35
CA GLN A 11 -2.56 3.42 -0.28
C GLN A 11 -1.79 2.22 -0.84
N LEU A 12 -0.63 2.49 -1.45
CA LEU A 12 0.18 1.46 -2.09
C LEU A 12 0.56 0.34 -1.11
N SER A 13 0.91 0.69 0.14
CA SER A 13 1.25 -0.29 1.17
C SER A 13 0.13 -1.30 1.40
N TYR A 14 -1.12 -0.85 1.56
CA TYR A 14 -2.25 -1.75 1.74
C TYR A 14 -2.44 -2.68 0.53
N LYS A 15 -2.42 -2.13 -0.69
CA LYS A 15 -2.56 -2.91 -1.95
C LYS A 15 -1.46 -3.97 -2.08
N ILE A 16 -0.20 -3.60 -1.80
CA ILE A 16 0.95 -4.51 -1.86
C ILE A 16 0.83 -5.59 -0.79
N GLY A 17 0.52 -5.22 0.45
CA GLY A 17 0.35 -6.18 1.55
C GLY A 17 -0.72 -7.23 1.28
N GLN A 18 -1.88 -6.80 0.80
CA GLN A 18 -2.96 -7.71 0.38
C GLN A 18 -2.50 -8.66 -0.72
N ALA A 19 -1.78 -8.15 -1.73
CA ALA A 19 -1.25 -8.98 -2.80
C ALA A 19 -0.20 -9.99 -2.28
N LEU A 20 0.67 -9.59 -1.35
CA LEU A 20 1.65 -10.50 -0.75
C LEU A 20 0.94 -11.66 -0.03
N ILE A 21 -0.06 -11.36 0.82
CA ILE A 21 -0.84 -12.37 1.56
C ILE A 21 -1.61 -13.30 0.62
N ALA A 22 -2.22 -12.75 -0.42
CA ALA A 22 -3.00 -13.55 -1.37
C ALA A 22 -2.12 -14.49 -2.19
N ASN A 23 -0.90 -14.06 -2.55
CA ASN A 23 0.01 -14.81 -3.40
C ASN A 23 0.94 -15.75 -2.62
N SER A 24 1.12 -15.57 -1.32
CA SER A 24 1.99 -16.42 -0.50
C SER A 24 1.40 -17.80 -0.17
N LYS A 25 0.16 -18.09 -0.60
CA LYS A 25 -0.58 -19.31 -0.26
C LYS A 25 -0.31 -20.50 -1.18
N SER A 26 0.44 -20.32 -2.27
CA SER A 26 0.75 -21.41 -3.21
C SER A 26 2.06 -21.16 -3.97
N LEU A 27 2.69 -22.23 -4.47
CA LEU A 27 3.92 -22.15 -5.26
C LEU A 27 3.72 -21.31 -6.54
N LEU A 28 2.62 -21.54 -7.26
CA LEU A 28 2.24 -20.72 -8.42
C LEU A 28 1.99 -19.26 -8.03
N GLY A 29 1.47 -19.03 -6.83
CA GLY A 29 1.32 -17.71 -6.23
C GLY A 29 2.64 -16.97 -6.10
N TYR A 30 3.70 -17.63 -5.60
CA TYR A 30 5.05 -17.06 -5.55
C TYR A 30 5.62 -16.74 -6.93
N ILE A 31 5.43 -17.64 -7.91
CA ILE A 31 5.92 -17.45 -9.28
C ILE A 31 5.26 -16.22 -9.94
N ARG A 32 3.94 -16.03 -9.76
CA ARG A 32 3.22 -14.88 -10.33
C ARG A 32 3.39 -13.59 -9.54
N MET A 33 3.83 -13.67 -8.28
CA MET A 33 3.89 -12.54 -7.35
C MET A 33 4.65 -11.32 -7.90
N PRO A 34 5.84 -11.46 -8.54
CA PRO A 34 6.56 -10.31 -9.07
C PRO A 34 5.74 -9.52 -10.11
N PHE A 35 5.02 -10.22 -10.99
CA PHE A 35 4.17 -9.59 -12.02
C PHE A 35 2.98 -8.86 -11.39
N VAL A 36 2.32 -9.48 -10.41
CA VAL A 36 1.19 -8.86 -9.69
C VAL A 36 1.63 -7.58 -8.98
N LEU A 37 2.78 -7.62 -8.28
CA LEU A 37 3.30 -6.46 -7.57
C LEU A 37 3.71 -5.33 -8.52
N SER A 38 4.31 -5.65 -9.67
CA SER A 38 4.64 -4.66 -10.70
C SER A 38 3.36 -4.00 -11.24
N TYR A 39 2.36 -4.80 -11.59
CA TYR A 39 1.07 -4.30 -12.09
C TYR A 39 0.39 -3.36 -11.09
N ILE A 40 0.33 -3.74 -9.80
CA ILE A 40 -0.26 -2.90 -8.75
C ILE A 40 0.46 -1.55 -8.64
N LYS A 41 1.79 -1.57 -8.66
CA LYS A 41 2.61 -0.35 -8.59
C LYS A 41 2.33 0.57 -9.78
N ASP A 42 2.30 0.02 -10.99
CA ASP A 42 2.08 0.80 -12.21
C ASP A 42 0.66 1.37 -12.28
N LYS A 43 -0.34 0.55 -11.96
CA LYS A 43 -1.74 1.01 -11.87
C LYS A 43 -1.91 2.10 -10.82
N HIS A 44 -1.34 1.93 -9.64
CA HIS A 44 -1.40 2.95 -8.59
C HIS A 44 -0.72 4.26 -9.01
N LYS A 45 0.40 4.19 -9.74
CA LYS A 45 1.07 5.36 -10.31
C LYS A 45 0.20 6.06 -11.35
N GLN A 46 -0.49 5.31 -12.21
CA GLN A 46 -1.44 5.86 -13.18
C GLN A 46 -2.64 6.53 -12.50
N GLU A 47 -3.25 5.89 -11.50
CA GLU A 47 -4.34 6.46 -10.70
C GLU A 47 -3.93 7.81 -10.08
N GLN A 48 -2.71 7.88 -9.53
CA GLN A 48 -2.18 9.14 -8.99
C GLN A 48 -2.00 10.21 -10.08
N LYS A 49 -1.47 9.86 -11.26
CA LYS A 49 -1.35 10.83 -12.37
C LYS A 49 -2.71 11.37 -12.82
N ILE A 50 -3.69 10.49 -13.01
CA ILE A 50 -5.06 10.89 -13.40
C ILE A 50 -5.68 11.80 -12.35
N TYR A 51 -5.50 11.49 -11.06
CA TYR A 51 -5.96 12.36 -9.98
C TYR A 51 -5.29 13.74 -10.01
N GLN A 52 -3.96 13.79 -10.22
CA GLN A 52 -3.20 15.04 -10.33
C GLN A 52 -3.65 15.87 -11.54
N GLU A 53 -3.95 15.24 -12.68
CA GLU A 53 -4.51 15.92 -13.84
C GLU A 53 -5.93 16.44 -13.58
N LYS A 54 -6.75 15.67 -12.87
CA LYS A 54 -8.10 16.09 -12.48
C LYS A 54 -8.08 17.35 -11.61
N ILE A 55 -7.23 17.40 -10.59
CA ILE A 55 -7.13 18.57 -9.70
C ILE A 55 -6.50 19.79 -10.39
N LYS A 56 -5.67 19.58 -11.43
CA LYS A 56 -5.13 20.69 -12.25
C LYS A 56 -6.21 21.33 -13.11
N LYS A 57 -7.13 20.53 -13.65
CA LYS A 57 -8.27 21.01 -14.45
C LYS A 57 -9.36 21.63 -13.58
N ASP A 58 -9.61 21.03 -12.42
CA ASP A 58 -10.61 21.47 -11.46
C ASP A 58 -10.05 21.38 -10.02
N PRO A 59 -9.57 22.51 -9.46
CA PRO A 59 -9.04 22.54 -8.10
C PRO A 59 -10.05 22.12 -7.02
N SER A 60 -11.36 22.25 -7.28
CA SER A 60 -12.41 21.85 -6.33
C SER A 60 -12.52 20.33 -6.18
N ALA A 61 -12.00 19.56 -7.15
CA ALA A 61 -11.93 18.10 -7.08
C ALA A 61 -10.90 17.56 -6.09
N LYS A 62 -10.08 18.43 -5.46
CA LYS A 62 -9.07 18.05 -4.48
C LYS A 62 -9.74 17.46 -3.24
N LEU A 63 -9.36 16.23 -2.88
CA LEU A 63 -9.83 15.59 -1.66
C LEU A 63 -9.30 16.34 -0.43
N PRO A 64 -10.10 16.49 0.64
CA PRO A 64 -9.64 17.07 1.89
C PRO A 64 -8.49 16.26 2.52
N PRO A 65 -7.74 16.84 3.47
CA PRO A 65 -6.77 16.08 4.26
C PRO A 65 -7.45 14.90 4.98
N LEU A 66 -6.69 13.85 5.29
CA LEU A 66 -7.25 12.60 5.83
C LEU A 66 -7.90 12.82 7.20
N GLU A 67 -7.36 13.78 7.96
CA GLU A 67 -7.78 14.22 9.30
C GLU A 67 -9.16 14.90 9.30
N ALA A 68 -9.59 15.45 8.16
CA ALA A 68 -10.88 16.12 8.03
C ALA A 68 -12.04 15.15 7.79
N TYR A 69 -11.77 13.83 7.71
CA TYR A 69 -12.79 12.82 7.50
C TYR A 69 -13.39 12.41 8.86
N PRO A 70 -14.72 12.27 8.96
CA PRO A 70 -15.36 11.90 10.22
C PRO A 70 -14.86 10.58 10.82
N ASP A 71 -14.55 9.59 9.97
CA ASP A 71 -14.08 8.26 10.36
C ASP A 71 -12.56 8.15 10.51
N TYR A 72 -11.83 9.28 10.55
CA TYR A 72 -10.36 9.28 10.56
C TYR A 72 -9.78 8.46 11.72
N LYS A 73 -10.29 8.67 12.93
CA LYS A 73 -9.77 8.01 14.14
C LYS A 73 -9.95 6.50 14.08
N GLU A 74 -11.09 6.05 13.59
CA GLU A 74 -11.39 4.64 13.40
C GLU A 74 -10.53 4.05 12.27
N ALA A 75 -10.38 4.79 11.17
CA ALA A 75 -9.63 4.36 9.99
C ALA A 75 -8.13 4.22 10.26
N LEU A 76 -7.55 4.91 11.25
CA LEU A 76 -6.15 4.73 11.64
C LEU A 76 -5.82 3.28 12.02
N LYS A 77 -6.80 2.53 12.54
CA LYS A 77 -6.63 1.09 12.85
C LYS A 77 -6.30 0.26 11.61
N GLU A 78 -6.68 0.71 10.41
CA GLU A 78 -6.32 0.03 9.15
C GLU A 78 -4.81 0.08 8.90
N LYS A 79 -4.09 1.09 9.39
CA LYS A 79 -2.62 1.14 9.29
C LYS A 79 -1.94 0.14 10.22
N GLU A 80 -2.62 -0.23 11.30
CA GLU A 80 -2.12 -1.21 12.26
C GLU A 80 -2.31 -2.65 11.80
N CYS A 81 -3.13 -2.89 10.76
CA CYS A 81 -3.39 -4.23 10.27
C CYS A 81 -2.15 -4.87 9.62
N TYR A 82 -2.09 -6.20 9.67
CA TYR A 82 -0.97 -6.98 9.18
C TYR A 82 -0.66 -6.71 7.70
N ALA A 83 -1.69 -6.62 6.85
CA ALA A 83 -1.50 -6.34 5.43
C ALA A 83 -0.81 -4.99 5.23
N TYR A 84 -1.27 -3.94 5.90
CA TYR A 84 -0.69 -2.61 5.76
C TYR A 84 0.79 -2.59 6.18
N LYS A 85 1.09 -3.12 7.39
CA LYS A 85 2.46 -3.22 7.91
C LYS A 85 3.38 -4.05 7.02
N LEU A 86 2.90 -5.19 6.52
CA LEU A 86 3.64 -6.05 5.60
C LEU A 86 3.98 -5.30 4.30
N GLY A 87 3.02 -4.58 3.73
CA GLY A 87 3.24 -3.79 2.52
C GLY A 87 4.21 -2.64 2.73
N GLU A 88 4.15 -1.94 3.87
CA GLU A 88 5.12 -0.91 4.23
C GLU A 88 6.53 -1.48 4.36
N ALA A 89 6.67 -2.61 5.07
CA ALA A 89 7.94 -3.30 5.24
C ALA A 89 8.51 -3.74 3.89
N PHE A 90 7.67 -4.28 2.99
CA PHE A 90 8.08 -4.67 1.65
C PHE A 90 8.56 -3.49 0.80
N ILE A 91 7.81 -2.39 0.78
CA ILE A 91 8.20 -1.18 0.02
C ILE A 91 9.51 -0.62 0.56
N LYS A 92 9.69 -0.59 1.88
CA LYS A 92 10.94 -0.16 2.53
C LYS A 92 12.10 -1.07 2.14
N ALA A 93 11.91 -2.39 2.26
CA ALA A 93 12.91 -3.38 1.89
C ALA A 93 13.33 -3.26 0.43
N HIS A 94 12.37 -3.06 -0.47
CA HIS A 94 12.61 -2.87 -1.89
C HIS A 94 13.40 -1.58 -2.18
N LYS A 95 13.13 -0.47 -1.48
CA LYS A 95 13.92 0.78 -1.64
C LYS A 95 15.35 0.64 -1.15
N THR A 96 15.59 -0.20 -0.15
CA THR A 96 16.93 -0.42 0.44
C THR A 96 17.47 -1.80 0.13
N TRP A 97 17.08 -2.41 -1.00
CA TRP A 97 17.43 -3.79 -1.33
C TRP A 97 18.96 -4.00 -1.38
N TYR A 98 19.69 -3.03 -1.96
CA TYR A 98 21.15 -2.98 -2.04
C TYR A 98 21.86 -2.86 -0.67
N LYS A 99 21.12 -2.52 0.40
CA LYS A 99 21.61 -2.48 1.79
C LYS A 99 21.10 -3.69 2.60
N GLY A 100 20.67 -4.76 1.94
CA GLY A 100 20.08 -5.92 2.62
C GLY A 100 18.67 -5.68 3.15
N GLY A 101 17.89 -4.78 2.53
CA GLY A 101 16.55 -4.41 2.99
C GLY A 101 15.60 -5.60 3.20
N TYR A 102 15.65 -6.61 2.35
CA TYR A 102 14.84 -7.83 2.48
C TYR A 102 15.28 -8.72 3.65
N VAL A 103 16.60 -8.81 3.92
CA VAL A 103 17.12 -9.51 5.10
C VAL A 103 16.64 -8.82 6.38
N LYS A 104 16.71 -7.49 6.43
CA LYS A 104 16.19 -6.71 7.56
C LYS A 104 14.69 -6.89 7.75
N MET A 105 13.93 -6.90 6.65
CA MET A 105 12.48 -7.16 6.70
C MET A 105 12.18 -8.55 7.26
N PHE A 106 12.91 -9.59 6.86
CA PHE A 106 12.72 -10.93 7.38
C PHE A 106 12.84 -10.98 8.92
N PHE A 107 13.89 -10.38 9.48
CA PHE A 107 14.05 -10.30 10.95
C PHE A 107 12.98 -9.43 11.62
N GLN A 108 12.59 -8.31 11.00
CA GLN A 108 11.54 -7.45 11.52
C GLN A 108 10.19 -8.17 11.59
N MET A 109 9.84 -8.96 10.56
CA MET A 109 8.59 -9.70 10.52
C MET A 109 8.63 -10.91 11.48
N LYS A 110 9.79 -11.54 11.67
CA LYS A 110 9.97 -12.63 12.64
C LYS A 110 9.92 -12.19 14.11
N GLY A 111 10.29 -10.95 14.42
CA GLY A 111 10.27 -10.42 15.79
C GLY A 111 8.97 -9.71 16.21
N ASN A 112 8.00 -9.58 15.29
CA ASN A 112 6.68 -8.98 15.54
C ASN A 112 5.52 -10.01 15.49
N ILE A 113 5.86 -11.31 15.48
CA ILE A 113 4.96 -12.47 15.63
C ILE A 113 5.41 -13.20 16.89
#